data_AF-A0A9D2AIB3-F1
#
_entry.id   AF-A0A9D2AIB3-F1
#
_cell.length_a   1.000
_cell.length_b   1.000
_cell.length_c   1.000
_cell.angle_alpha   90.00
_cell.angle_beta   90.00
_cell.angle_gamma   90.00
#
_symmetry.space_group_name_H-M   'P 1'
#
loop_
_entity.id
_entity.type
_entity.pdbx_description
1 polymer ?
#
loop_
_entity_poly.entity_id
_entity_poly.type
_entity_poly.pdbx_seq_one_letter_code
_entity_poly.pdbx_strand_id
1 'polypeptide(L)'
;MPIRMREWGMLRAPQNNIRVPVAGLAGQDQAAAQLGGAVRDLVQAGSSLAEERREVEQVADEARLAAKLQQLCRETSEAMADEEPRDWAYAWNRASAPGIAEALAELPEEQRAAGRAMADWLNARASLESQRDHELNRIELSRRSWQRQLDDAVASGDEQRAQHWLSAGQRVFVPEAEMEQKSAEVASRCSLVRWRSRFDENPTQALQSLRASEEELLPTGEPERQRLQELAEESRRRLRREAVVRMADDLRAGRALDAEGLRSWHEAGLLSDEQFAAVQQEVHPQSPEAFSSWLRRVDECGDDEEQRTELGLSIATAPMPPEERTELLERLSEGSGLCASNRAGLSRRLFDWFGRGYFGCASDEPAQRFYLRLQREGFRLLHDEGSEAVAAWLESRREAAGRWVCFEQKENRV
;
A
#
# COMPACT_ATOMS: atom_id res chain seq x y z
N MET A 1 23.26 11.22 -5.00
CA MET A 1 24.67 11.63 -4.79
C MET A 1 24.85 11.89 -3.29
N PRO A 2 25.81 11.30 -2.57
CA PRO A 2 25.93 11.51 -1.13
C PRO A 2 26.52 12.88 -0.84
N ILE A 3 25.94 13.59 0.13
CA ILE A 3 26.46 14.85 0.68
C ILE A 3 27.91 14.60 1.10
N ARG A 4 28.86 15.18 0.36
CA ARG A 4 30.27 15.13 0.71
C ARG A 4 30.47 16.06 1.91
N MET A 5 30.70 15.48 3.08
CA MET A 5 31.33 16.12 4.25
C MET A 5 32.78 16.54 3.89
N ARG A 6 32.92 17.49 2.98
CA ARG A 6 34.19 18.13 2.64
C ARG A 6 33.93 19.63 2.61
N GLU A 7 33.93 20.26 3.78
CA GLU A 7 34.21 21.71 3.89
C GLU A 7 34.35 22.26 5.33
N TRP A 8 34.26 21.44 6.38
CA TRP A 8 34.45 21.91 7.77
C TRP A 8 35.72 21.39 8.45
N GLY A 9 36.86 21.38 7.74
CA GLY A 9 38.11 20.89 8.31
C GLY A 9 39.37 21.13 7.50
N MET A 10 39.49 22.26 6.80
CA MET A 10 40.79 22.72 6.32
C MET A 10 40.92 24.23 6.47
N LEU A 11 41.16 24.69 7.70
CA LEU A 11 41.94 25.89 7.98
C LEU A 11 42.72 25.67 9.28
N ARG A 12 43.81 24.90 9.18
CA ARG A 12 45.16 25.17 9.74
C ARG A 12 46.07 23.96 9.44
N ALA A 13 46.94 24.11 8.45
CA ALA A 13 48.19 23.36 8.28
C ALA A 13 49.34 24.37 8.37
N PRO A 14 50.66 24.02 8.50
CA PRO A 14 51.30 22.69 8.44
C PRO A 14 52.40 22.45 9.52
N GLN A 15 53.08 21.29 9.45
CA GLN A 15 54.32 20.88 10.17
C GLN A 15 54.16 20.23 11.56
N ASN A 16 53.61 19.01 11.60
CA ASN A 16 54.14 17.85 12.36
C ASN A 16 53.21 16.65 12.14
N ASN A 17 53.32 16.04 10.96
CA ASN A 17 52.80 14.70 10.72
C ASN A 17 53.69 13.71 11.48
N ILE A 18 53.35 13.41 12.73
CA ILE A 18 53.65 12.09 13.30
C ILE A 18 52.34 11.31 13.22
N ARG A 19 52.13 10.65 12.08
CA ARG A 19 51.12 9.59 11.98
C ARG A 19 51.61 8.46 12.88
N VAL A 20 51.02 8.30 14.06
CA VAL A 20 51.11 7.02 14.77
C VAL A 20 50.12 6.07 14.05
N PRO A 21 50.58 4.98 13.43
CA PRO A 21 49.69 4.07 12.71
C PRO A 21 48.71 3.40 13.70
N VAL A 22 47.41 3.49 13.43
CA VAL A 22 46.33 2.84 14.21
C VAL A 22 46.41 1.31 14.15
N ALA A 23 47.21 0.75 13.23
CA ALA A 23 47.56 -0.67 13.21
C ALA A 23 48.43 -1.10 14.42
N GLY A 24 49.01 -0.15 15.16
CA GLY A 24 49.80 -0.43 16.37
C GLY A 24 48.96 -0.68 17.63
N LEU A 25 47.75 -0.11 17.76
CA LEU A 25 47.00 -0.15 19.02
C LEU A 25 46.24 -1.48 19.23
N ALA A 26 45.63 -2.04 18.19
CA ALA A 26 45.00 -3.37 18.29
C ALA A 26 46.04 -4.50 18.44
N GLY A 27 47.23 -4.31 17.85
CA GLY A 27 48.38 -5.18 18.10
C GLY A 27 48.98 -4.99 19.49
N GLN A 28 48.84 -3.81 20.11
CA GLN A 28 49.32 -3.51 21.45
C GLN A 28 48.49 -4.15 22.56
N ASP A 29 47.18 -4.39 22.39
CA ASP A 29 46.40 -5.11 23.40
C ASP A 29 46.75 -6.62 23.44
N GLN A 30 46.94 -7.24 22.26
CA GLN A 30 47.44 -8.62 22.17
C GLN A 30 48.92 -8.74 22.55
N ALA A 31 49.75 -7.75 22.19
CA ALA A 31 51.14 -7.70 22.61
C ALA A 31 51.27 -7.41 24.11
N ALA A 32 50.42 -6.57 24.71
CA ALA A 32 50.41 -6.30 26.15
C ALA A 32 49.94 -7.52 26.96
N ALA A 33 48.99 -8.30 26.45
CA ALA A 33 48.59 -9.56 27.05
C ALA A 33 49.68 -10.65 26.95
N GLN A 34 50.38 -10.74 25.82
CA GLN A 34 51.52 -11.66 25.64
C GLN A 34 52.78 -11.21 26.42
N LEU A 35 53.03 -9.91 26.51
CA LEU A 35 54.07 -9.31 27.34
C LEU A 35 53.73 -9.50 28.82
N GLY A 36 52.47 -9.33 29.25
CA GLY A 36 52.05 -9.60 30.62
C GLY A 36 52.26 -11.05 31.07
N GLY A 37 52.17 -12.01 30.13
CA GLY A 37 52.53 -13.42 30.34
C GLY A 37 54.04 -13.64 30.43
N ALA A 38 54.81 -13.11 29.47
CA ALA A 38 56.28 -13.25 29.44
C ALA A 38 57.01 -12.48 30.56
N VAL A 39 56.42 -11.39 31.05
CA VAL A 39 56.90 -10.58 32.19
C VAL A 39 56.83 -11.37 33.50
N ARG A 40 55.82 -12.22 33.67
CA ARG A 40 55.73 -13.08 34.87
C ARG A 40 56.86 -14.12 34.90
N ASP A 41 57.31 -14.58 33.73
CA ASP A 41 58.40 -15.57 33.60
C ASP A 41 59.79 -14.92 33.71
N LEU A 42 59.98 -13.68 33.22
CA LEU A 42 61.23 -12.92 33.36
C LEU A 42 61.51 -12.42 34.79
N VAL A 43 60.47 -12.17 35.59
CA VAL A 43 60.61 -11.79 37.01
C VAL A 43 61.28 -12.89 37.85
N GLN A 44 61.38 -14.13 37.34
CA GLN A 44 62.02 -15.24 38.03
C GLN A 44 63.55 -15.36 37.82
N ALA A 45 64.17 -14.60 36.89
CA ALA A 45 65.56 -14.82 36.48
C ALA A 45 66.47 -13.56 36.45
N GLY A 46 67.11 -13.20 37.58
CA GLY A 46 68.48 -12.63 37.59
C GLY A 46 68.69 -11.10 37.58
N SER A 47 69.69 -10.65 38.32
CA SER A 47 69.90 -9.28 38.83
C SER A 47 70.44 -8.19 37.89
N SER A 48 70.32 -8.32 36.55
CA SER A 48 70.40 -7.16 35.62
C SER A 48 69.03 -6.50 35.40
N LEU A 49 67.98 -7.09 35.97
CA LEU A 49 66.58 -6.78 35.76
C LEU A 49 66.04 -5.53 36.48
N ALA A 50 66.82 -4.76 37.25
CA ALA A 50 66.22 -3.68 38.06
C ALA A 50 65.71 -2.51 37.21
N GLU A 51 66.44 -2.13 36.17
CA GLU A 51 66.02 -1.10 35.21
C GLU A 51 64.96 -1.64 34.26
N GLU A 52 65.15 -2.84 33.70
CA GLU A 52 64.16 -3.50 32.84
C GLU A 52 62.83 -3.79 33.57
N ARG A 53 62.86 -4.16 34.86
CA ARG A 53 61.64 -4.31 35.68
C ARG A 53 60.94 -2.98 35.91
N ARG A 54 61.70 -1.90 36.15
CA ARG A 54 61.11 -0.56 36.31
C ARG A 54 60.47 -0.07 35.01
N GLU A 55 61.10 -0.32 33.86
CA GLU A 55 60.53 0.00 32.55
C GLU A 55 59.25 -0.81 32.27
N VAL A 56 59.25 -2.11 32.59
CA VAL A 56 58.08 -2.97 32.45
C VAL A 56 56.95 -2.56 33.40
N GLU A 57 57.26 -2.21 34.65
CA GLU A 57 56.29 -1.70 35.63
C GLU A 57 55.71 -0.35 35.16
N GLN A 58 56.54 0.55 34.63
CA GLN A 58 56.08 1.82 34.04
C GLN A 58 55.12 1.59 32.87
N VAL A 59 55.45 0.70 31.93
CA VAL A 59 54.55 0.37 30.80
C VAL A 59 53.24 -0.25 31.29
N ALA A 60 53.29 -1.09 32.34
CA ALA A 60 52.08 -1.67 32.94
C ALA A 60 51.20 -0.61 33.62
N ASP A 61 51.80 0.35 34.33
CA ASP A 61 51.09 1.45 34.97
C ASP A 61 50.51 2.43 33.93
N GLU A 62 51.23 2.73 32.85
CA GLU A 62 50.73 3.50 31.71
C GLU A 62 49.52 2.81 31.03
N ALA A 63 49.59 1.49 30.81
CA ALA A 63 48.49 0.73 30.23
C ALA A 63 47.24 0.70 31.15
N ARG A 64 47.43 0.54 32.47
CA ARG A 64 46.34 0.60 33.45
C ARG A 64 45.70 1.99 33.49
N LEU A 65 46.53 3.03 33.49
CA LEU A 65 46.07 4.41 33.46
C LEU A 65 45.29 4.71 32.17
N ALA A 66 45.77 4.23 31.02
CA ALA A 66 45.07 4.40 29.74
C ALA A 66 43.70 3.72 29.77
N ALA A 67 43.61 2.48 30.27
CA ALA A 67 42.34 1.77 30.41
C ALA A 67 41.37 2.51 31.36
N LYS A 68 41.88 3.02 32.49
CA LYS A 68 41.08 3.79 33.46
C LYS A 68 40.59 5.11 32.89
N LEU A 69 41.45 5.85 32.18
CA LEU A 69 41.08 7.09 31.50
C LEU A 69 40.07 6.87 30.37
N GLN A 70 40.18 5.78 29.61
CA GLN A 70 39.19 5.42 28.60
C GLN A 70 37.84 5.04 29.22
N GLN A 71 37.84 4.35 30.36
CA GLN A 71 36.61 4.09 31.11
C GLN A 71 35.98 5.40 31.60
N LEU A 72 36.79 6.29 32.19
CA LEU A 72 36.34 7.60 32.64
C LEU A 72 35.76 8.45 31.49
N CYS A 73 36.37 8.40 30.30
CA CYS A 73 35.84 9.09 29.13
C CYS A 73 34.46 8.55 28.74
N ARG A 74 34.23 7.23 28.82
CA ARG A 74 32.91 6.64 28.58
C ARG A 74 31.89 7.08 29.62
N GLU A 75 32.23 7.00 30.90
CA GLU A 75 31.37 7.44 32.01
C GLU A 75 31.02 8.94 31.91
N THR A 76 32.00 9.77 31.54
CA THR A 76 31.79 11.21 31.31
C THR A 76 30.88 11.45 30.11
N SER A 77 31.06 10.70 29.02
CA SER A 77 30.19 10.79 27.85
C SER A 77 28.75 10.37 28.16
N GLU A 78 28.55 9.35 28.98
CA GLU A 78 27.22 8.92 29.43
C GLU A 78 26.57 9.95 30.35
N ALA A 79 27.33 10.51 31.30
CA ALA A 79 26.84 11.53 32.22
C ALA A 79 26.42 12.82 31.49
N MET A 80 27.09 13.14 30.40
CA MET A 80 26.82 14.33 29.60
C MET A 80 25.92 14.09 28.38
N ALA A 81 25.33 12.90 28.25
CA ALA A 81 24.55 12.51 27.08
C ALA A 81 23.36 13.45 26.78
N ASP A 82 22.74 13.98 27.84
CA ASP A 82 21.56 14.87 27.76
C ASP A 82 21.90 16.36 27.94
N GLU A 83 23.18 16.72 28.05
CA GLU A 83 23.59 18.11 28.22
C GLU A 83 23.81 18.83 26.87
N GLU A 84 23.43 20.12 26.81
CA GLU A 84 23.68 21.01 25.67
C GLU A 84 24.49 22.26 26.10
N PRO A 85 25.75 22.11 26.53
CA PRO A 85 26.52 23.25 27.01
C PRO A 85 26.97 24.14 25.86
N ARG A 86 27.05 25.44 26.14
CA ARG A 86 27.56 26.43 25.18
C ARG A 86 29.04 26.26 24.84
N ASP A 87 29.82 25.71 25.77
CA ASP A 87 31.24 25.41 25.61
C ASP A 87 31.47 23.95 26.00
N TRP A 88 31.56 23.09 24.99
CA TRP A 88 31.69 21.64 25.18
C TRP A 88 33.04 21.27 25.80
N ALA A 89 34.11 21.96 25.41
CA ALA A 89 35.43 21.70 25.95
C ALA A 89 35.48 22.02 27.45
N TYR A 90 34.88 23.15 27.86
CA TYR A 90 34.80 23.52 29.26
C TYR A 90 33.95 22.55 30.09
N ALA A 91 32.75 22.21 29.62
CA ALA A 91 31.85 21.30 30.33
C ALA A 91 32.46 19.89 30.45
N TRP A 92 33.03 19.37 29.36
CA TRP A 92 33.75 18.10 29.34
C TRP A 92 34.90 18.09 30.36
N ASN A 93 35.77 19.10 30.32
CA ASN A 93 36.90 19.21 31.24
C ASN A 93 36.45 19.32 32.71
N ARG A 94 35.34 20.01 32.97
CA ARG A 94 34.80 20.11 34.32
C ARG A 94 34.26 18.77 34.82
N ALA A 95 33.61 18.01 33.94
CA ALA A 95 33.04 16.71 34.29
C ALA A 95 34.13 15.63 34.47
N SER A 96 35.16 15.63 33.62
CA SER A 96 36.24 14.63 33.67
C SER A 96 37.34 14.94 34.70
N ALA A 97 37.56 16.21 35.06
CA ALA A 97 38.66 16.64 35.93
C ALA A 97 38.75 15.90 37.28
N PRO A 98 37.65 15.65 38.03
CA PRO A 98 37.74 14.95 39.31
C PRO A 98 38.32 13.54 39.18
N GLY A 99 37.82 12.76 38.21
CA GLY A 99 38.29 11.39 38.03
C GLY A 99 39.64 11.30 37.32
N ILE A 100 40.00 12.28 36.47
CA ILE A 100 41.38 12.41 35.95
C ILE A 100 42.35 12.65 37.10
N ALA A 101 42.01 13.55 38.03
CA ALA A 101 42.84 13.83 39.20
C ALA A 101 43.01 12.59 40.09
N GLU A 102 41.95 11.80 40.28
CA GLU A 102 41.98 10.53 41.00
C GLU A 102 42.86 9.48 40.30
N ALA A 103 42.70 9.29 38.98
CA ALA A 103 43.51 8.35 38.20
C ALA A 103 45.01 8.71 38.22
N LEU A 104 45.35 10.01 38.23
CA LEU A 104 46.72 10.48 38.32
C LEU A 104 47.32 10.36 39.72
N ALA A 105 46.51 10.39 40.78
CA ALA A 105 46.97 10.26 42.16
C ALA A 105 47.47 8.84 42.49
N GLU A 106 46.96 7.83 41.78
CA GLU A 106 47.35 6.43 41.92
C GLU A 106 48.74 6.11 41.34
N LEU A 107 49.28 7.00 40.49
CA LEU A 107 50.60 6.82 39.90
C LEU A 107 51.73 7.23 40.87
N PRO A 108 52.89 6.56 40.75
CA PRO A 108 54.14 7.04 41.34
C PRO A 108 54.44 8.48 40.94
N GLU A 109 54.98 9.28 41.85
CA GLU A 109 55.21 10.73 41.65
C GLU A 109 56.03 11.03 40.38
N GLU A 110 57.03 10.19 40.11
CA GLU A 110 57.92 10.28 38.96
C GLU A 110 57.20 10.09 37.62
N GLN A 111 56.07 9.37 37.61
CA GLN A 111 55.28 9.08 36.40
C GLN A 111 54.09 10.04 36.21
N ARG A 112 53.73 10.85 37.22
CA ARG A 112 52.55 11.72 37.17
C ARG A 112 52.60 12.76 36.04
N ALA A 113 53.80 13.23 35.66
CA ALA A 113 53.94 14.19 34.56
C ALA A 113 53.61 13.56 33.20
N ALA A 114 54.09 12.34 32.94
CA ALA A 114 53.76 11.58 31.74
C ALA A 114 52.27 11.17 31.72
N GLY A 115 51.76 10.71 32.87
CA GLY A 115 50.34 10.41 33.05
C GLY A 115 49.44 11.62 32.77
N ARG A 116 49.82 12.83 33.21
CA ARG A 116 49.10 14.08 32.90
C ARG A 116 49.04 14.35 31.41
N ALA A 117 50.16 14.25 30.70
CA ALA A 117 50.19 14.45 29.26
C ALA A 117 49.29 13.45 28.51
N MET A 118 49.26 12.19 28.95
CA MET A 118 48.37 11.17 28.40
C MET A 118 46.90 11.47 28.69
N ALA A 119 46.59 11.90 29.92
CA ALA A 119 45.25 12.30 30.32
C ALA A 119 44.76 13.50 29.50
N ASP A 120 45.57 14.54 29.34
CA ASP A 120 45.23 15.73 28.55
C ASP A 120 44.94 15.37 27.08
N TRP A 121 45.73 14.48 26.49
CA TRP A 121 45.53 14.03 25.10
C TRP A 121 44.25 13.20 24.93
N LEU A 122 44.05 12.17 25.77
CA LEU A 122 42.85 11.32 25.70
C LEU A 122 41.58 12.13 25.98
N ASN A 123 41.63 13.02 26.97
CA ASN A 123 40.52 13.88 27.36
C ASN A 123 40.15 14.88 26.25
N ALA A 124 41.14 15.52 25.62
CA ALA A 124 40.88 16.42 24.49
C ALA A 124 40.29 15.68 23.28
N ARG A 125 40.77 14.47 22.99
CA ARG A 125 40.22 13.65 21.90
C ARG A 125 38.78 13.21 22.20
N ALA A 126 38.52 12.71 23.39
CA ALA A 126 37.20 12.25 23.80
C ALA A 126 36.18 13.41 23.82
N SER A 127 36.60 14.61 24.24
CA SER A 127 35.80 15.83 24.16
C SER A 127 35.36 16.15 22.72
N LEU A 128 36.28 16.09 21.76
CA LEU A 128 35.98 16.33 20.34
C LEU A 128 35.06 15.25 19.74
N GLU A 129 35.30 13.98 20.08
CA GLU A 129 34.46 12.86 19.62
C GLU A 129 33.03 12.99 20.18
N SER A 130 32.89 13.29 21.48
CA SER A 130 31.59 13.52 22.12
C SER A 130 30.85 14.73 21.55
N GLN A 131 31.54 15.85 21.32
CA GLN A 131 30.96 17.02 20.64
C GLN A 131 30.44 16.67 19.25
N ARG A 132 31.23 15.94 18.46
CA ARG A 132 30.80 15.51 17.12
C ARG A 132 29.57 14.63 17.19
N ASP A 133 29.55 13.65 18.08
CA ASP A 133 28.45 12.68 18.17
C ASP A 133 27.16 13.37 18.65
N HIS A 134 27.26 14.31 19.59
CA HIS A 134 26.15 15.17 20.01
C HIS A 134 25.60 16.00 18.83
N GLU A 135 26.47 16.66 18.06
CA GLU A 135 26.07 17.46 16.89
C GLU A 135 25.39 16.60 15.81
N LEU A 136 25.91 15.39 15.55
CA LEU A 136 25.31 14.44 14.62
C LEU A 136 23.93 13.98 15.10
N ASN A 137 23.77 13.70 16.40
CA ASN A 137 22.47 13.34 16.98
C ASN A 137 21.46 14.48 16.84
N ARG A 138 21.88 15.73 17.09
CA ARG A 138 21.03 16.91 16.92
C ARG A 138 20.56 17.09 15.47
N ILE A 139 21.46 16.89 14.50
CA ILE A 139 21.13 16.91 13.07
C ILE A 139 20.12 15.79 12.73
N GLU A 140 20.32 14.57 13.24
CA GLU A 140 19.42 13.45 12.98
C GLU A 140 18.03 13.66 13.60
N LEU A 141 17.95 14.21 14.82
CA LEU A 141 16.68 14.58 15.44
C LEU A 141 15.95 15.65 14.62
N SER A 142 16.69 16.65 14.13
CA SER A 142 16.14 17.71 13.28
C SER A 142 15.64 17.15 11.95
N ARG A 143 16.38 16.22 11.33
CA ARG A 143 15.98 15.51 10.11
C ARG A 143 14.70 14.71 10.31
N ARG A 144 14.59 13.96 11.42
CA ARG A 144 13.40 13.17 11.74
C ARG A 144 12.18 14.05 12.00
N SER A 145 12.37 15.16 12.72
CA SER A 145 11.31 16.13 12.96
C SER A 145 10.82 16.74 11.64
N TRP A 146 11.75 17.20 10.80
CA TRP A 146 11.44 17.74 9.47
C TRP A 146 10.70 16.71 8.59
N GLN A 147 11.20 15.49 8.50
CA GLN A 147 10.59 14.43 7.70
C GLN A 147 9.18 14.12 8.17
N ARG A 148 8.96 14.03 9.49
CA ARG A 148 7.62 13.81 10.07
C ARG A 148 6.67 14.94 9.68
N GLN A 149 7.10 16.20 9.82
CA GLN A 149 6.26 17.35 9.47
C GLN A 149 5.91 17.39 7.98
N LEU A 150 6.85 17.01 7.11
CA LEU A 150 6.62 16.89 5.68
C LEU A 150 5.62 15.77 5.38
N ASP A 151 5.81 14.58 5.97
CA ASP A 151 4.91 13.44 5.77
C ASP A 151 3.50 13.71 6.31
N ASP A 152 3.37 14.41 7.45
CA ASP A 152 2.07 14.84 8.00
C ASP A 152 1.35 15.81 7.05
N ALA A 153 2.07 16.76 6.45
CA ALA A 153 1.51 17.68 5.46
C ALA A 153 1.07 16.97 4.17
N VAL A 154 1.84 15.97 3.73
CA VAL A 154 1.48 15.12 2.58
C VAL A 154 0.26 14.26 2.91
N ALA A 155 0.21 13.67 4.10
CA ALA A 155 -0.90 12.84 4.56
C ALA A 155 -2.21 13.63 4.71
N SER A 156 -2.14 14.95 4.94
CA SER A 156 -3.32 15.82 4.92
C SER A 156 -3.69 16.33 3.52
N GLY A 157 -2.88 16.06 2.49
CA GLY A 157 -3.07 16.59 1.13
C GLY A 157 -2.81 18.11 1.00
N ASP A 158 -2.17 18.72 2.00
CA ASP A 158 -1.88 20.15 2.04
C ASP A 158 -0.54 20.43 1.33
N GLU A 159 -0.64 20.74 0.05
CA GLU A 159 0.49 21.03 -0.81
C GLU A 159 1.24 22.30 -0.42
N GLN A 160 0.54 23.32 0.10
CA GLN A 160 1.20 24.56 0.53
C GLN A 160 2.05 24.30 1.78
N ARG A 161 1.51 23.58 2.76
CA ARG A 161 2.25 23.18 3.96
C ARG A 161 3.39 22.21 3.64
N ALA A 162 3.18 21.27 2.72
CA ALA A 162 4.23 20.36 2.28
C ALA A 162 5.36 21.11 1.56
N GLN A 163 5.03 22.09 0.70
CA GLN A 163 6.00 22.93 0.03
C GLN A 163 6.77 23.83 1.03
N HIS A 164 6.10 24.36 2.05
CA HIS A 164 6.75 25.11 3.12
C HIS A 164 7.85 24.27 3.81
N TRP A 165 7.55 23.01 4.15
CA TRP A 165 8.52 22.11 4.75
C TRP A 165 9.63 21.70 3.79
N LEU A 166 9.34 21.49 2.51
CA LEU A 166 10.37 21.26 1.50
C LEU A 166 11.34 22.45 1.38
N SER A 167 10.83 23.68 1.33
CA SER A 167 11.65 24.89 1.32
C SER A 167 12.48 25.03 2.60
N ALA A 168 11.92 24.70 3.77
CA ALA A 168 12.66 24.71 5.03
C ALA A 168 13.78 23.66 5.08
N GLY A 169 13.64 22.54 4.37
CA GLY A 169 14.64 21.48 4.25
C GLY A 169 15.64 21.66 3.10
N GLN A 170 15.47 22.69 2.26
CA GLN A 170 16.29 22.92 1.09
C GLN A 170 17.75 23.15 1.48
N ARG A 171 18.68 22.50 0.76
CA ARG A 171 20.14 22.54 1.00
C ARG A 171 20.60 21.95 2.34
N VAL A 172 19.68 21.62 3.25
CA VAL A 172 19.98 21.00 4.55
C VAL A 172 19.70 19.50 4.50
N PHE A 173 18.48 19.11 4.12
CA PHE A 173 18.03 17.71 4.07
C PHE A 173 17.79 17.24 2.63
N VAL A 174 17.45 18.16 1.72
CA VAL A 174 17.26 17.86 0.30
C VAL A 174 18.29 18.65 -0.53
N PRO A 175 19.11 17.98 -1.36
CA PRO A 175 20.02 18.65 -2.27
C PRO A 175 19.28 19.56 -3.25
N GLU A 176 19.86 20.72 -3.58
CA GLU A 176 19.24 21.68 -4.51
C GLU A 176 18.94 21.07 -5.89
N ALA A 177 19.81 20.20 -6.38
CA ALA A 177 19.64 19.49 -7.64
C ALA A 177 18.45 18.50 -7.64
N GLU A 178 17.96 18.09 -6.47
CA GLU A 178 16.86 17.13 -6.31
C GLU A 178 15.54 17.84 -5.94
N MET A 179 15.55 19.16 -5.72
CA MET A 179 14.39 19.91 -5.22
C MET A 179 13.19 19.89 -6.16
N GLU A 180 13.40 20.07 -7.47
CA GLU A 180 12.31 20.04 -8.45
C GLU A 180 11.65 18.67 -8.49
N GLN A 181 12.46 17.61 -8.54
CA GLN A 181 11.97 16.23 -8.53
C GLN A 181 11.20 15.94 -7.24
N LYS A 182 11.74 16.34 -6.07
CA LYS A 182 11.07 16.08 -4.79
C LYS A 182 9.78 16.87 -4.63
N SER A 183 9.75 18.12 -5.10
CA SER A 183 8.56 18.96 -5.10
C SER A 183 7.45 18.34 -5.95
N ALA A 184 7.79 17.85 -7.17
CA ALA A 184 6.84 17.16 -8.03
C ALA A 184 6.31 15.86 -7.39
N GLU A 185 7.17 15.05 -6.75
CA GLU A 185 6.74 13.83 -6.06
C GLU A 185 5.80 14.12 -4.89
N VAL A 186 6.12 15.14 -4.08
CA VAL A 186 5.29 15.57 -2.95
C VAL A 186 3.94 16.10 -3.44
N ALA A 187 3.92 16.95 -4.47
CA ALA A 187 2.68 17.45 -5.07
C ALA A 187 1.83 16.29 -5.64
N SER A 188 2.45 15.33 -6.32
CA SER A 188 1.79 14.11 -6.83
C SER A 188 1.12 13.32 -5.70
N ARG A 189 1.84 13.09 -4.59
CA ARG A 189 1.31 12.41 -3.40
C ARG A 189 0.18 13.18 -2.73
N CYS A 190 0.30 14.50 -2.58
CA CYS A 190 -0.76 15.35 -2.03
C CYS A 190 -2.02 15.30 -2.90
N SER A 191 -1.87 15.35 -4.23
CA SER A 191 -2.97 15.20 -5.18
C SER A 191 -3.71 13.87 -4.98
N LEU A 192 -2.98 12.75 -4.90
CA LEU A 192 -3.60 11.44 -4.65
C LEU A 192 -4.41 11.41 -3.33
N VAL A 193 -3.88 12.02 -2.27
CA VAL A 193 -4.58 12.12 -0.98
C VAL A 193 -5.86 12.95 -1.10
N ARG A 194 -5.81 14.10 -1.79
CA ARG A 194 -7.00 14.92 -2.05
C ARG A 194 -8.07 14.14 -2.81
N TRP A 195 -7.67 13.36 -3.81
CA TRP A 195 -8.60 12.49 -4.54
C TRP A 195 -9.23 11.43 -3.64
N ARG A 196 -8.45 10.78 -2.76
CA ARG A 196 -8.99 9.82 -1.79
C ARG A 196 -10.06 10.46 -0.91
N SER A 197 -9.78 11.64 -0.33
CA SER A 197 -10.79 12.37 0.46
C SER A 197 -12.05 12.68 -0.35
N ARG A 198 -11.92 13.09 -1.61
CA ARG A 198 -13.09 13.33 -2.49
C ARG A 198 -13.91 12.05 -2.73
N PHE A 199 -13.25 10.90 -2.92
CA PHE A 199 -13.93 9.61 -3.07
C PHE A 199 -14.65 9.18 -1.79
N ASP A 200 -14.09 9.50 -0.61
CA ASP A 200 -14.70 9.21 0.68
C ASP A 200 -15.92 10.12 0.96
N GLU A 201 -15.86 11.39 0.53
CA GLU A 201 -16.97 12.35 0.68
C GLU A 201 -18.12 12.09 -0.30
N ASN A 202 -17.81 12.00 -1.60
CA ASN A 202 -18.79 11.75 -2.65
C ASN A 202 -18.15 11.03 -3.86
N PRO A 203 -18.23 9.69 -3.90
CA PRO A 203 -17.54 8.91 -4.93
C PRO A 203 -18.12 9.13 -6.34
N THR A 204 -19.43 9.41 -6.47
CA THR A 204 -20.04 9.68 -7.77
C THR A 204 -19.52 10.99 -8.36
N GLN A 205 -19.48 12.06 -7.55
CA GLN A 205 -18.94 13.35 -7.98
C GLN A 205 -17.44 13.27 -8.26
N ALA A 206 -16.67 12.52 -7.45
CA ALA A 206 -15.25 12.29 -7.70
C ALA A 206 -15.01 11.62 -9.06
N LEU A 207 -15.80 10.60 -9.43
CA LEU A 207 -15.71 9.96 -10.75
C LEU A 207 -16.07 10.93 -11.90
N GLN A 208 -17.07 11.79 -11.71
CA GLN A 208 -17.43 12.82 -12.70
C GLN A 208 -16.28 13.80 -12.92
N SER A 209 -15.73 14.37 -11.83
CA SER A 209 -14.58 15.28 -11.91
C SER A 209 -13.37 14.61 -12.55
N LEU A 210 -13.12 13.34 -12.25
CA LEU A 210 -12.02 12.58 -12.84
C LEU A 210 -12.21 12.39 -14.35
N ARG A 211 -13.44 12.13 -14.80
CA ARG A 211 -13.77 11.95 -16.22
C ARG A 211 -13.80 13.26 -17.01
N ALA A 212 -14.20 14.36 -16.36
CA ALA A 212 -14.25 15.69 -16.97
C ALA A 212 -12.86 16.30 -17.25
N SER A 213 -11.78 15.62 -16.85
CA SER A 213 -10.38 16.04 -17.07
C SER A 213 -10.08 17.41 -16.50
N GLU A 214 -10.26 17.59 -15.19
CA GLU A 214 -9.55 18.64 -14.46
C GLU A 214 -8.06 18.25 -14.34
N GLU A 215 -7.29 18.43 -15.44
CA GLU A 215 -5.86 18.07 -15.52
C GLU A 215 -5.04 18.67 -14.36
N GLU A 216 -5.44 19.86 -13.88
CA GLU A 216 -4.78 20.58 -12.79
C GLU A 216 -4.74 19.81 -11.46
N LEU A 217 -5.61 18.81 -11.28
CA LEU A 217 -5.72 18.07 -10.03
C LEU A 217 -5.20 16.63 -10.12
N LEU A 218 -4.79 16.16 -11.30
CA LEU A 218 -4.30 14.80 -11.46
C LEU A 218 -2.89 14.65 -10.87
N PRO A 219 -2.57 13.51 -10.23
CA PRO A 219 -1.20 13.24 -9.82
C PRO A 219 -0.29 13.27 -11.05
N THR A 220 0.90 13.85 -10.93
CA THR A 220 1.87 13.92 -12.04
C THR A 220 2.75 12.68 -12.11
N GLY A 221 2.94 11.99 -10.98
CA GLY A 221 3.71 10.75 -10.90
C GLY A 221 2.92 9.56 -11.42
N GLU A 222 3.56 8.75 -12.28
CA GLU A 222 3.00 7.49 -12.79
C GLU A 222 2.48 6.53 -11.70
N PRO A 223 3.18 6.27 -10.57
CA PRO A 223 2.66 5.36 -9.55
C PRO A 223 1.43 5.93 -8.83
N GLU A 224 1.36 7.23 -8.58
CA GLU A 224 0.16 7.84 -7.99
C GLU A 224 -1.02 7.85 -8.97
N ARG A 225 -0.77 8.04 -10.27
CA ARG A 225 -1.80 7.92 -11.32
C ARG A 225 -2.40 6.52 -11.37
N GLN A 226 -1.55 5.48 -11.36
CA GLN A 226 -2.01 4.08 -11.33
C GLN A 226 -2.88 3.82 -10.10
N ARG A 227 -2.45 4.26 -8.91
CA ARG A 227 -3.24 4.14 -7.68
C ARG A 227 -4.58 4.88 -7.75
N LEU A 228 -4.62 6.04 -8.40
CA LEU A 228 -5.87 6.78 -8.62
C LEU A 228 -6.81 6.03 -9.58
N GLN A 229 -6.27 5.41 -10.63
CA GLN A 229 -7.05 4.59 -11.56
C GLN A 229 -7.63 3.36 -10.87
N GLU A 230 -6.82 2.65 -10.07
CA GLU A 230 -7.29 1.50 -9.27
C GLU A 230 -8.42 1.92 -8.31
N LEU A 231 -8.25 3.03 -7.59
CA LEU A 231 -9.28 3.57 -6.69
C LEU A 231 -10.57 3.93 -7.44
N ALA A 232 -10.44 4.54 -8.63
CA ALA A 232 -11.58 4.91 -9.46
C ALA A 232 -12.31 3.68 -10.01
N GLU A 233 -11.58 2.65 -10.44
CA GLU A 233 -12.15 1.39 -10.92
C GLU A 233 -12.87 0.63 -9.80
N GLU A 234 -12.27 0.53 -8.62
CA GLU A 234 -12.88 -0.09 -7.44
C GLU A 234 -14.17 0.66 -7.04
N SER A 235 -14.09 1.98 -6.95
CA SER A 235 -15.25 2.84 -6.63
C SER A 235 -16.35 2.70 -7.68
N ARG A 236 -16.00 2.68 -8.97
CA ARG A 236 -16.95 2.47 -10.07
C ARG A 236 -17.63 1.12 -9.95
N ARG A 237 -16.88 0.04 -9.74
CA ARG A 237 -17.44 -1.32 -9.57
C ARG A 237 -18.40 -1.38 -8.39
N ARG A 238 -18.03 -0.82 -7.23
CA ARG A 238 -18.89 -0.75 -6.05
C ARG A 238 -20.18 0.02 -6.35
N LEU A 239 -20.07 1.25 -6.86
CA LEU A 239 -21.22 2.10 -7.16
C LEU A 239 -22.15 1.51 -8.22
N ARG A 240 -21.61 0.80 -9.23
CA ARG A 240 -22.44 0.10 -10.22
C ARG A 240 -23.30 -1.00 -9.59
N ARG A 241 -22.76 -1.77 -8.64
CA ARG A 241 -23.53 -2.78 -7.88
C ARG A 241 -24.63 -2.12 -7.06
N GLU A 242 -24.29 -1.07 -6.32
CA GLU A 242 -25.26 -0.29 -5.54
C GLU A 242 -26.35 0.32 -6.43
N ALA A 243 -25.99 0.80 -7.62
CA ALA A 243 -26.93 1.33 -8.60
C ALA A 243 -27.93 0.26 -9.07
N VAL A 244 -27.46 -0.96 -9.41
CA VAL A 244 -28.37 -2.08 -9.77
C VAL A 244 -29.36 -2.37 -8.65
N VAL A 245 -28.88 -2.48 -7.42
CA VAL A 245 -29.73 -2.76 -6.25
C VAL A 245 -30.77 -1.66 -6.07
N ARG A 246 -30.34 -0.39 -6.10
CA ARG A 246 -31.24 0.76 -5.98
C ARG A 246 -32.29 0.78 -7.08
N MET A 247 -31.91 0.55 -8.34
CA MET A 247 -32.85 0.49 -9.46
C MET A 247 -33.85 -0.66 -9.29
N ALA A 248 -33.41 -1.82 -8.84
CA ALA A 248 -34.29 -2.95 -8.57
C ALA A 248 -35.31 -2.63 -7.47
N ASP A 249 -34.88 -1.98 -6.39
CA ASP A 249 -35.75 -1.56 -5.29
C ASP A 249 -36.75 -0.48 -5.71
N ASP A 250 -36.32 0.49 -6.53
CA ASP A 250 -37.21 1.50 -7.10
C ASP A 250 -38.26 0.87 -8.02
N LEU A 251 -37.87 -0.10 -8.86
CA LEU A 251 -38.80 -0.84 -9.72
C LEU A 251 -39.82 -1.65 -8.91
N ARG A 252 -39.40 -2.38 -7.87
CA ARG A 252 -40.29 -3.12 -6.97
C ARG A 252 -41.27 -2.20 -6.23
N ALA A 253 -40.81 -1.02 -5.85
CA ALA A 253 -41.65 0.00 -5.21
C ALA A 253 -42.57 0.74 -6.20
N GLY A 254 -42.51 0.44 -7.50
CA GLY A 254 -43.27 1.13 -8.54
C GLY A 254 -42.85 2.58 -8.75
N ARG A 255 -41.63 2.95 -8.32
CA ARG A 255 -41.09 4.31 -8.48
C ARG A 255 -40.46 4.44 -9.86
N ALA A 256 -40.68 5.59 -10.50
CA ALA A 256 -39.95 5.96 -11.70
C ALA A 256 -38.47 6.20 -11.36
N LEU A 257 -37.58 5.83 -12.29
CA LEU A 257 -36.16 6.14 -12.17
C LEU A 257 -35.97 7.66 -12.24
N ASP A 258 -35.23 8.20 -11.28
CA ASP A 258 -34.93 9.63 -11.22
C ASP A 258 -34.03 10.06 -12.39
N ALA A 259 -34.53 10.98 -13.23
CA ALA A 259 -33.83 11.46 -14.41
C ALA A 259 -32.53 12.20 -14.07
N GLU A 260 -32.49 12.92 -12.95
CA GLU A 260 -31.28 13.63 -12.50
C GLU A 260 -30.24 12.64 -11.97
N GLY A 261 -30.67 11.66 -11.16
CA GLY A 261 -29.83 10.55 -10.73
C GLY A 261 -29.24 9.74 -11.89
N LEU A 262 -30.05 9.43 -12.92
CA LEU A 262 -29.59 8.70 -14.10
C LEU A 262 -28.54 9.49 -14.90
N ARG A 263 -28.72 10.79 -15.06
CA ARG A 263 -27.73 11.66 -15.72
C ARG A 263 -26.43 11.70 -14.91
N SER A 264 -26.53 11.86 -13.59
CA SER A 264 -25.39 11.84 -12.69
C SER A 264 -24.60 10.52 -12.78
N TRP A 265 -25.29 9.38 -12.85
CA TRP A 265 -24.67 8.07 -13.03
C TRP A 265 -24.02 7.89 -14.41
N HIS A 266 -24.64 8.43 -15.47
CA HIS A 266 -24.04 8.45 -16.81
C HIS A 266 -22.78 9.31 -16.86
N GLU A 267 -22.80 10.51 -16.30
CA GLU A 267 -21.65 11.42 -16.21
C GLU A 267 -20.50 10.78 -15.42
N ALA A 268 -20.82 10.08 -14.31
CA ALA A 268 -19.86 9.32 -13.51
C ALA A 268 -19.32 8.05 -14.21
N GLY A 269 -19.86 7.67 -15.36
CA GLY A 269 -19.47 6.47 -16.10
C GLY A 269 -19.93 5.17 -15.44
N LEU A 270 -21.01 5.20 -14.66
CA LEU A 270 -21.66 4.02 -14.09
C LEU A 270 -22.60 3.34 -15.09
N LEU A 271 -23.13 4.12 -16.03
CA LEU A 271 -23.96 3.66 -17.16
C LEU A 271 -23.20 3.87 -18.47
N SER A 272 -23.33 2.92 -19.39
CA SER A 272 -22.88 3.11 -20.78
C SER A 272 -23.79 4.08 -21.52
N ASP A 273 -23.29 4.64 -22.62
CA ASP A 273 -24.10 5.51 -23.49
C ASP A 273 -25.34 4.79 -24.03
N GLU A 274 -25.21 3.49 -24.35
CA GLU A 274 -26.31 2.63 -24.80
C GLU A 274 -27.36 2.44 -23.70
N GLN A 275 -26.93 2.19 -22.46
CA GLN A 275 -27.83 2.04 -21.30
C GLN A 275 -28.58 3.34 -21.01
N PHE A 276 -27.88 4.48 -21.04
CA PHE A 276 -28.48 5.77 -20.79
C PHE A 276 -29.48 6.17 -21.90
N ALA A 277 -29.14 5.90 -23.16
CA ALA A 277 -30.05 6.11 -24.28
C ALA A 277 -31.27 5.18 -24.23
N ALA A 278 -31.09 3.91 -23.86
CA ALA A 278 -32.17 2.93 -23.74
C ALA A 278 -33.24 3.34 -22.74
N VAL A 279 -32.84 3.94 -21.61
CA VAL A 279 -33.78 4.39 -20.56
C VAL A 279 -34.69 5.54 -21.01
N GLN A 280 -34.30 6.26 -22.06
CA GLN A 280 -35.05 7.38 -22.64
C GLN A 280 -36.03 6.95 -23.74
N GLN A 281 -35.96 5.69 -24.19
CA GLN A 281 -36.85 5.18 -25.24
C GLN A 281 -38.25 4.89 -24.69
N GLU A 282 -39.23 4.85 -25.60
CA GLU A 282 -40.59 4.45 -25.24
C GLU A 282 -40.64 2.99 -24.75
N VAL A 283 -41.37 2.77 -23.66
CA VAL A 283 -41.54 1.44 -23.08
C VAL A 283 -42.60 0.68 -23.86
N HIS A 284 -42.22 -0.47 -24.39
CA HIS A 284 -43.14 -1.38 -25.07
C HIS A 284 -43.06 -2.79 -24.46
N PRO A 285 -44.21 -3.48 -24.28
CA PRO A 285 -44.22 -4.90 -23.90
C PRO A 285 -43.35 -5.72 -24.85
N GLN A 286 -42.52 -6.59 -24.29
CA GLN A 286 -41.64 -7.41 -25.13
C GLN A 286 -42.45 -8.50 -25.82
N SER A 287 -42.08 -8.83 -27.06
CA SER A 287 -42.58 -10.05 -27.68
C SER A 287 -42.12 -11.26 -26.86
N PRO A 288 -42.88 -12.38 -26.83
CA PRO A 288 -42.45 -13.55 -26.07
C PRO A 288 -41.08 -14.09 -26.49
N GLU A 289 -40.73 -13.97 -27.78
CA GLU A 289 -39.40 -14.29 -28.31
C GLU A 289 -38.31 -13.38 -27.72
N ALA A 290 -38.51 -12.06 -27.73
CA ALA A 290 -37.56 -11.10 -27.18
C ALA A 290 -37.37 -11.30 -25.67
N PHE A 291 -38.46 -11.49 -24.93
CA PHE A 291 -38.40 -11.78 -23.50
C PHE A 291 -37.69 -13.11 -23.19
N SER A 292 -37.90 -14.13 -24.02
CA SER A 292 -37.20 -15.40 -23.87
C SER A 292 -35.68 -15.31 -24.08
N SER A 293 -35.25 -14.39 -24.96
CA SER A 293 -33.82 -14.09 -25.17
C SER A 293 -33.19 -13.43 -23.95
N TRP A 294 -33.94 -12.58 -23.24
CA TRP A 294 -33.53 -12.00 -21.97
C TRP A 294 -33.38 -13.05 -20.86
N LEU A 295 -34.39 -13.92 -20.69
CA LEU A 295 -34.31 -15.02 -19.72
C LEU A 295 -33.09 -15.90 -19.97
N ARG A 296 -32.79 -16.21 -21.24
CA ARG A 296 -31.59 -16.98 -21.59
C ARG A 296 -30.31 -16.23 -21.25
N ARG A 297 -30.22 -14.92 -21.52
CA ARG A 297 -29.06 -14.11 -21.09
C ARG A 297 -28.87 -14.14 -19.58
N VAL A 298 -29.95 -14.11 -18.80
CA VAL A 298 -29.90 -14.22 -17.33
C VAL A 298 -29.42 -15.61 -16.90
N ASP A 299 -29.99 -16.69 -17.46
CA ASP A 299 -29.63 -18.06 -17.07
C ASP A 299 -28.21 -18.44 -17.48
N GLU A 300 -27.77 -17.97 -18.65
CA GLU A 300 -26.43 -18.23 -19.17
C GLU A 300 -25.38 -17.22 -18.69
N CYS A 301 -25.78 -16.26 -17.85
CA CYS A 301 -24.84 -15.35 -17.20
C CYS A 301 -23.89 -16.17 -16.31
N GLY A 302 -22.59 -15.95 -16.51
CA GLY A 302 -21.53 -16.58 -15.71
C GLY A 302 -21.58 -16.16 -14.25
N ASP A 303 -20.72 -16.76 -13.43
CA ASP A 303 -20.67 -16.46 -12.00
C ASP A 303 -19.84 -15.18 -11.68
N ASP A 304 -19.26 -14.55 -12.70
CA ASP A 304 -18.53 -13.29 -12.57
C ASP A 304 -19.46 -12.15 -12.11
N GLU A 305 -19.02 -11.41 -11.09
CA GLU A 305 -19.83 -10.37 -10.45
C GLU A 305 -19.96 -9.13 -11.34
N GLU A 306 -18.92 -8.79 -12.11
CA GLU A 306 -18.93 -7.64 -13.01
C GLU A 306 -19.87 -7.89 -14.20
N GLN A 307 -19.85 -9.09 -14.78
CA GLN A 307 -20.81 -9.51 -15.82
C GLN A 307 -22.26 -9.47 -15.32
N ARG A 308 -22.51 -9.94 -14.09
CA ARG A 308 -23.85 -9.88 -13.48
C ARG A 308 -24.30 -8.45 -13.23
N THR A 309 -23.40 -7.59 -12.74
CA THR A 309 -23.68 -6.16 -12.53
C THR A 309 -24.01 -5.47 -13.85
N GLU A 310 -23.23 -5.71 -14.89
CA GLU A 310 -23.47 -5.19 -16.25
C GLU A 310 -24.84 -5.65 -16.77
N LEU A 311 -25.15 -6.95 -16.66
CA LEU A 311 -26.43 -7.48 -17.09
C LEU A 311 -27.59 -6.89 -16.28
N GLY A 312 -27.43 -6.74 -14.97
CA GLY A 312 -28.40 -6.09 -14.09
C GLY A 312 -28.69 -4.65 -14.50
N LEU A 313 -27.65 -3.87 -14.83
CA LEU A 313 -27.82 -2.51 -15.37
C LEU A 313 -28.54 -2.54 -16.71
N SER A 314 -28.14 -3.42 -17.64
CA SER A 314 -28.82 -3.57 -18.93
C SER A 314 -30.31 -3.91 -18.79
N ILE A 315 -30.68 -4.78 -17.85
CA ILE A 315 -32.09 -5.12 -17.57
C ILE A 315 -32.81 -3.89 -16.99
N ALA A 316 -32.22 -3.27 -15.97
CA ALA A 316 -32.82 -2.13 -15.29
C ALA A 316 -33.05 -0.93 -16.23
N THR A 317 -32.17 -0.73 -17.21
CA THR A 317 -32.27 0.36 -18.19
C THR A 317 -33.01 -0.01 -19.47
N ALA A 318 -33.42 -1.26 -19.67
CA ALA A 318 -34.06 -1.68 -20.91
C ALA A 318 -35.45 -1.02 -21.09
N PRO A 319 -35.85 -0.71 -22.34
CA PRO A 319 -37.14 -0.10 -22.66
C PRO A 319 -38.27 -1.14 -22.63
N MET A 320 -38.48 -1.75 -21.47
CA MET A 320 -39.46 -2.81 -21.24
C MET A 320 -40.30 -2.52 -19.97
N PRO A 321 -41.50 -3.11 -19.85
CA PRO A 321 -42.37 -2.89 -18.71
C PRO A 321 -41.67 -3.15 -17.36
N PRO A 322 -42.01 -2.40 -16.29
CA PRO A 322 -41.43 -2.61 -14.97
C PRO A 322 -41.59 -4.04 -14.44
N GLU A 323 -42.71 -4.68 -14.72
CA GLU A 323 -42.98 -6.07 -14.31
C GLU A 323 -41.98 -7.05 -14.94
N GLU A 324 -41.68 -6.90 -16.23
CA GLU A 324 -40.71 -7.72 -16.96
C GLU A 324 -39.28 -7.50 -16.45
N ARG A 325 -38.89 -6.24 -16.18
CA ARG A 325 -37.58 -5.94 -15.56
C ARG A 325 -37.44 -6.55 -14.18
N THR A 326 -38.49 -6.43 -13.38
CA THR A 326 -38.51 -6.95 -12.02
C THR A 326 -38.34 -8.47 -12.03
N GLU A 327 -39.08 -9.18 -12.89
CA GLU A 327 -38.93 -10.62 -13.06
C GLU A 327 -37.51 -11.03 -13.46
N LEU A 328 -36.91 -10.32 -14.42
CA LEU A 328 -35.55 -10.61 -14.88
C LEU A 328 -34.49 -10.32 -13.79
N LEU A 329 -34.64 -9.23 -13.03
CA LEU A 329 -33.73 -8.87 -11.94
C LEU A 329 -33.86 -9.83 -10.76
N GLU A 330 -35.07 -10.26 -10.42
CA GLU A 330 -35.32 -11.27 -9.38
C GLU A 330 -34.69 -12.60 -9.79
N ARG A 331 -34.93 -13.05 -11.03
CA ARG A 331 -34.32 -14.26 -11.55
C ARG A 331 -32.79 -14.19 -11.56
N LEU A 332 -32.20 -13.04 -11.91
CA LEU A 332 -30.75 -12.83 -11.87
C LEU A 332 -30.22 -12.93 -10.42
N SER A 333 -30.95 -12.36 -9.47
CA SER A 333 -30.61 -12.40 -8.04
C SER A 333 -30.73 -13.81 -7.46
N GLU A 334 -31.87 -14.49 -7.63
CA GLU A 334 -32.10 -15.87 -7.20
C GLU A 334 -31.12 -16.83 -7.85
N GLY A 335 -30.82 -16.59 -9.13
CA GLY A 335 -29.88 -17.38 -9.91
C GLY A 335 -28.47 -17.34 -9.33
N SER A 336 -28.06 -16.26 -8.65
CA SER A 336 -26.70 -16.10 -8.13
C SER A 336 -26.26 -17.16 -7.12
N GLY A 337 -27.20 -17.78 -6.40
CA GLY A 337 -26.93 -18.89 -5.46
C GLY A 337 -26.78 -20.26 -6.14
N LEU A 338 -27.08 -20.35 -7.43
CA LEU A 338 -27.02 -21.58 -8.21
C LEU A 338 -25.70 -21.67 -8.98
N CYS A 339 -25.36 -22.86 -9.49
CA CYS A 339 -24.21 -23.02 -10.38
C CYS A 339 -24.57 -22.57 -11.81
N ALA A 340 -23.72 -21.74 -12.46
CA ALA A 340 -23.94 -21.30 -13.84
C ALA A 340 -24.15 -22.44 -14.83
N SER A 341 -23.43 -23.56 -14.67
CA SER A 341 -23.55 -24.72 -15.56
C SER A 341 -24.94 -25.36 -15.48
N ASN A 342 -25.56 -25.38 -14.30
CA ASN A 342 -26.90 -25.92 -14.11
C ASN A 342 -27.97 -24.99 -14.71
N ARG A 343 -27.85 -23.67 -14.46
CA ARG A 343 -28.76 -22.66 -15.03
C ARG A 343 -28.69 -22.69 -16.57
N ALA A 344 -27.49 -22.59 -17.12
CA ALA A 344 -27.26 -22.64 -18.56
C ALA A 344 -27.68 -23.98 -19.17
N GLY A 345 -27.40 -25.10 -18.48
CA GLY A 345 -27.77 -26.45 -18.93
C GLY A 345 -29.28 -26.63 -19.04
N LEU A 346 -30.05 -26.17 -18.05
CA LEU A 346 -31.51 -26.14 -18.10
C LEU A 346 -31.99 -25.27 -19.27
N SER A 347 -31.50 -24.03 -19.34
CA SER A 347 -31.99 -23.06 -20.31
C SER A 347 -31.72 -23.49 -21.75
N ARG A 348 -30.51 -24.00 -22.03
CA ARG A 348 -30.14 -24.53 -23.34
C ARG A 348 -30.94 -25.76 -23.74
N ARG A 349 -31.16 -26.71 -22.83
CA ARG A 349 -31.96 -27.91 -23.14
C ARG A 349 -33.41 -27.57 -23.49
N LEU A 350 -34.03 -26.69 -22.72
CA LEU A 350 -35.39 -26.24 -23.01
C LEU A 350 -35.47 -25.46 -24.33
N PHE A 351 -34.48 -24.60 -24.59
CA PHE A 351 -34.40 -23.86 -25.86
C PHE A 351 -34.20 -24.80 -27.05
N ASP A 352 -33.36 -25.84 -26.92
CA ASP A 352 -33.17 -26.85 -27.97
C ASP A 352 -34.45 -27.61 -28.29
N TRP A 353 -35.26 -27.94 -27.27
CA TRP A 353 -36.56 -28.59 -27.47
C TRP A 353 -37.56 -27.64 -28.14
N PHE A 354 -37.58 -26.39 -27.72
CA PHE A 354 -38.41 -25.37 -28.35
C PHE A 354 -38.05 -25.17 -29.83
N GLY A 355 -36.76 -25.02 -30.15
CA GLY A 355 -36.29 -24.86 -31.53
C GLY A 355 -36.54 -26.08 -32.43
N ARG A 356 -36.65 -27.28 -31.83
CA ARG A 356 -37.03 -28.52 -32.54
C ARG A 356 -38.55 -28.72 -32.65
N GLY A 357 -39.35 -27.78 -32.16
CA GLY A 357 -40.81 -27.82 -32.28
C GLY A 357 -41.52 -28.79 -31.33
N TYR A 358 -40.88 -29.21 -30.24
CA TYR A 358 -41.48 -30.13 -29.24
C TYR A 358 -42.71 -29.55 -28.54
N PHE A 359 -42.95 -28.25 -28.68
CA PHE A 359 -44.02 -27.50 -28.02
C PHE A 359 -44.94 -26.77 -29.01
N GLY A 360 -44.88 -27.13 -30.30
CA GLY A 360 -45.53 -26.41 -31.40
C GLY A 360 -44.52 -25.61 -32.24
N CYS A 361 -45.02 -24.84 -33.21
CA CYS A 361 -44.13 -24.03 -34.06
C CYS A 361 -43.53 -22.86 -33.26
N ALA A 362 -42.22 -22.61 -33.42
CA ALA A 362 -41.53 -21.55 -32.69
C ALA A 362 -42.05 -20.14 -33.01
N SER A 363 -42.69 -19.96 -34.18
CA SER A 363 -43.36 -18.71 -34.56
C SER A 363 -44.69 -18.47 -33.84
N ASP A 364 -45.25 -19.50 -33.19
CA ASP A 364 -46.59 -19.44 -32.64
C ASP A 364 -46.57 -18.93 -31.20
N GLU A 365 -47.36 -17.90 -30.93
CA GLU A 365 -47.48 -17.29 -29.60
C GLU A 365 -47.85 -18.29 -28.48
N PRO A 366 -48.76 -19.27 -28.70
CA PRO A 366 -49.05 -20.30 -27.69
C PRO A 366 -47.84 -21.18 -27.35
N ALA A 367 -47.03 -21.54 -28.35
CA ALA A 367 -45.83 -22.35 -28.15
C ALA A 367 -44.76 -21.55 -27.37
N GLN A 368 -44.59 -20.27 -27.71
CA GLN A 368 -43.69 -19.36 -26.99
C GLN A 368 -44.13 -19.18 -25.53
N ARG A 369 -45.42 -18.98 -25.26
CA ARG A 369 -45.98 -18.90 -23.89
C ARG A 369 -45.80 -20.20 -23.11
N PHE A 370 -45.92 -21.35 -23.76
CA PHE A 370 -45.67 -22.64 -23.13
C PHE A 370 -44.19 -22.82 -22.77
N TYR A 371 -43.28 -22.46 -23.68
CA TYR A 371 -41.85 -22.46 -23.43
C TYR A 371 -41.46 -21.55 -22.26
N LEU A 372 -41.96 -20.31 -22.23
CA LEU A 372 -41.72 -19.38 -21.11
C LEU A 372 -42.19 -19.95 -19.76
N ARG A 373 -43.34 -20.64 -19.76
CA ARG A 373 -43.83 -21.33 -18.56
C ARG A 373 -42.87 -22.41 -18.09
N LEU A 374 -42.38 -23.26 -19.01
CA LEU A 374 -41.42 -24.32 -18.68
C LEU A 374 -40.09 -23.73 -18.18
N GLN A 375 -39.61 -22.63 -18.75
CA GLN A 375 -38.42 -21.93 -18.25
C GLN A 375 -38.58 -21.42 -16.82
N ARG A 376 -39.76 -20.90 -16.47
CA ARG A 376 -40.09 -20.45 -15.11
C ARG A 376 -40.25 -21.62 -14.13
N GLU A 377 -40.91 -22.70 -14.56
CA GLU A 377 -41.09 -23.91 -13.74
C GLU A 377 -39.75 -24.60 -13.47
N GLY A 378 -38.95 -24.84 -14.53
CA GLY A 378 -37.67 -25.52 -14.42
C GLY A 378 -36.68 -24.75 -13.56
N PHE A 379 -36.68 -23.42 -13.62
CA PHE A 379 -35.80 -22.60 -12.79
C PHE A 379 -36.22 -22.60 -11.33
N ARG A 380 -37.52 -22.48 -11.04
CA ARG A 380 -38.03 -22.60 -9.66
C ARG A 380 -37.67 -23.97 -9.07
N LEU A 381 -37.85 -25.03 -9.84
CA LEU A 381 -37.43 -26.37 -9.43
C LEU A 381 -35.91 -26.46 -9.20
N LEU A 382 -35.11 -25.83 -10.06
CA LEU A 382 -33.65 -25.78 -9.88
C LEU A 382 -33.26 -25.07 -8.58
N HIS A 383 -33.96 -23.98 -8.27
CA HIS A 383 -33.75 -23.19 -7.06
C HIS A 383 -34.16 -23.95 -5.79
N ASP A 384 -35.34 -24.57 -5.81
CA ASP A 384 -35.96 -25.17 -4.61
C ASP A 384 -35.46 -26.59 -4.32
N GLU A 385 -35.22 -27.40 -5.37
CA GLU A 385 -34.94 -28.83 -5.26
C GLU A 385 -33.60 -29.26 -5.88
N GLY A 386 -32.92 -28.38 -6.62
CA GLY A 386 -31.60 -28.63 -7.19
C GLY A 386 -31.58 -29.37 -8.52
N SER A 387 -30.37 -29.67 -9.01
CA SER A 387 -30.15 -30.13 -10.39
C SER A 387 -30.64 -31.55 -10.67
N GLU A 388 -30.66 -32.44 -9.68
CA GLU A 388 -31.15 -33.82 -9.84
C GLU A 388 -32.66 -33.84 -10.09
N ALA A 389 -33.43 -33.07 -9.31
CA ALA A 389 -34.87 -32.91 -9.50
C ALA A 389 -35.18 -32.34 -10.89
N VAL A 390 -34.42 -31.34 -11.33
CA VAL A 390 -34.55 -30.75 -12.67
C VAL A 390 -34.24 -31.76 -13.76
N ALA A 391 -33.22 -32.61 -13.60
CA ALA A 391 -32.89 -33.63 -14.59
C ALA A 391 -34.04 -34.65 -14.74
N ALA A 392 -34.60 -35.12 -13.63
CA ALA A 392 -35.76 -36.02 -13.64
C ALA A 392 -37.01 -35.36 -14.24
N TRP A 393 -37.26 -34.10 -13.88
CA TRP A 393 -38.37 -33.32 -14.43
C TRP A 393 -38.22 -33.11 -15.95
N LEU A 394 -37.02 -32.76 -16.42
CA LEU A 394 -36.73 -32.63 -17.84
C LEU A 394 -37.04 -33.95 -18.56
N GLU A 395 -36.57 -35.09 -18.07
CA GLU A 395 -36.86 -36.37 -18.74
C GLU A 395 -38.36 -36.67 -18.81
N SER A 396 -39.11 -36.42 -17.73
CA SER A 396 -40.58 -36.54 -17.72
C SER A 396 -41.25 -35.60 -18.73
N ARG A 397 -40.79 -34.34 -18.83
CA ARG A 397 -41.30 -33.38 -19.81
C ARG A 397 -40.97 -33.78 -21.24
N ARG A 398 -39.78 -34.35 -21.47
CA ARG A 398 -39.36 -34.87 -22.78
C ARG A 398 -40.25 -36.01 -23.24
N GLU A 399 -40.56 -36.98 -22.38
CA GLU A 399 -41.45 -38.08 -22.68
C GLU A 399 -42.88 -37.60 -23.01
N ALA A 400 -43.37 -36.60 -22.27
CA ALA A 400 -44.65 -35.98 -22.53
C ALA A 400 -44.65 -35.21 -23.87
N ALA A 401 -43.58 -34.46 -24.17
CA ALA A 401 -43.43 -33.68 -25.40
C ALA A 401 -43.16 -34.55 -26.64
N GLY A 402 -42.52 -35.71 -26.49
CA GLY A 402 -42.36 -36.71 -27.55
C GLY A 402 -43.70 -37.25 -28.09
N ARG A 403 -44.80 -37.02 -27.38
CA ARG A 403 -46.17 -37.31 -27.83
C ARG A 403 -46.80 -36.18 -28.66
N TRP A 404 -46.17 -35.01 -28.71
CA TRP A 404 -46.63 -33.79 -29.40
C TRP A 404 -45.83 -33.46 -30.67
N VAL A 405 -44.88 -34.31 -31.10
CA VAL A 405 -44.19 -34.12 -32.37
C VAL A 405 -45.25 -34.09 -33.48
N CYS A 406 -45.44 -32.90 -34.06
CA CYS A 406 -46.42 -32.65 -35.10
C CYS A 406 -46.29 -33.70 -36.20
N PHE A 407 -47.42 -34.36 -36.48
CA PHE A 407 -47.64 -35.14 -37.69
C PHE A 407 -47.60 -34.21 -38.91
N GLU A 408 -46.42 -33.87 -39.40
CA GLU A 408 -46.24 -33.40 -40.79
C GLU A 408 -45.01 -34.05 -41.42
N GLN A 409 -45.06 -35.38 -41.53
CA GLN A 409 -44.40 -36.12 -42.60
C GLN A 409 -45.33 -37.26 -43.03
N LYS A 410 -46.47 -36.88 -43.64
CA LYS A 410 -47.18 -37.79 -44.54
C LYS A 410 -47.15 -37.19 -45.94
N GLU A 411 -46.43 -37.90 -46.80
CA GLU A 411 -46.62 -37.98 -48.24
C GLU A 411 -46.36 -36.71 -49.05
N ASN A 412 -45.14 -36.60 -49.55
CA ASN A 412 -44.93 -36.29 -50.97
C ASN A 412 -43.92 -37.29 -51.55
N ARG A 413 -44.43 -38.48 -51.84
CA ARG A 413 -44.00 -39.27 -53.00
C ARG A 413 -44.99 -38.99 -54.12
N VAL A 414 -44.62 -38.12 -55.06
CA VAL A 414 -44.74 -38.35 -56.51
C VAL A 414 -43.54 -37.70 -57.16
#